data_AF-A0A968MXB4-F1
#
_entry.id   AF-A0A968MXB4-F1
#
_cell.length_a   1.000
_cell.length_b   1.000
_cell.length_c   1.000
_cell.angle_alpha   90.00
_cell.angle_beta   90.00
_cell.angle_gamma   90.00
#
_symmetry.space_group_name_H-M   'P 1'
#
loop_
_entity.id
_entity.type
_entity.pdbx_description
1 polymer ?
#
loop_
_entity_poly.entity_id
_entity_poly.type
_entity_poly.pdbx_seq_one_letter_code
_entity_poly.pdbx_strand_id
1 'polypeptide(L)'
;MEHWFDHLTRFIDQGIDGFKLDPGRTLDEHPDRKYHNGSTDSEMHNLNQVLLSKQMNQTFREHKGMRSFHHYCGGYAGSQHWGAATSGDNGGRKRRAVRSAQPWPKWF
;
A
#
# COMPACT_ATOMS: atom_id res chain seq x y z
N MET A 1 18.30 16.56 6.53
CA MET A 1 17.28 15.55 6.85
C MET A 1 17.45 14.44 5.84
N GLU A 2 17.66 13.20 6.30
CA GLU A 2 17.71 12.05 5.40
C GLU A 2 16.29 11.72 4.93
N HIS A 3 16.15 11.44 3.64
CA HIS A 3 14.88 11.04 3.05
C HIS A 3 14.60 9.58 3.44
N TRP A 4 13.39 9.28 3.96
CA TRP A 4 13.14 8.02 4.70
C TRP A 4 13.48 6.74 3.92
N PHE A 5 13.40 6.77 2.59
CA PHE A 5 13.69 5.61 1.76
C PHE A 5 15.18 5.44 1.45
N ASP A 6 15.99 6.50 1.55
CA ASP A 6 17.44 6.42 1.29
C ASP A 6 18.10 5.45 2.27
N HIS A 7 17.63 5.44 3.53
CA HIS A 7 18.04 4.49 4.55
C HIS A 7 17.86 3.01 4.11
N LEU A 8 16.82 2.73 3.31
CA LEU A 8 16.45 1.38 2.88
C LEU A 8 17.26 0.91 1.65
N THR A 9 18.00 1.79 0.97
CA THR A 9 18.82 1.44 -0.20
C THR A 9 19.87 0.38 0.12
N ARG A 10 20.35 0.31 1.36
CA ARG A 10 21.30 -0.70 1.84
C ARG A 10 20.77 -2.13 1.69
N PHE A 11 19.45 -2.32 1.76
CA PHE A 11 18.84 -3.64 1.50
C PHE A 11 18.78 -3.95 0.00
N ILE A 12 18.63 -2.92 -0.83
CA ILE A 12 18.70 -3.05 -2.29
C ILE A 12 20.10 -3.54 -2.69
N ASP A 13 21.14 -2.99 -2.05
CA ASP A 13 22.54 -3.43 -2.24
C ASP A 13 22.76 -4.90 -1.84
N GLN A 14 21.94 -5.43 -0.93
CA GLN A 14 21.94 -6.84 -0.53
C GLN A 14 21.14 -7.74 -1.48
N GLY A 15 20.50 -7.16 -2.50
CA GLY A 15 19.88 -7.90 -3.61
C GLY A 15 18.36 -8.00 -3.58
N ILE A 16 17.64 -7.38 -2.64
CA ILE A 16 16.17 -7.48 -2.61
C ILE A 16 15.54 -6.83 -3.86
N ASP A 17 14.41 -7.37 -4.32
CA ASP A 17 13.68 -6.88 -5.52
C ASP A 17 12.49 -5.97 -5.20
N GLY A 18 12.19 -5.76 -3.92
CA GLY A 18 11.14 -4.85 -3.49
C GLY A 18 10.80 -4.99 -2.02
N PHE A 19 9.72 -4.32 -1.64
CA PHE A 19 9.29 -4.18 -0.25
C PHE A 19 7.79 -4.42 -0.12
N LYS A 20 7.36 -5.03 0.98
CA LYS A 20 5.99 -4.82 1.45
C LYS A 20 5.97 -3.49 2.19
N LEU A 21 5.21 -2.52 1.69
CA LEU A 21 4.89 -1.33 2.48
C LEU A 21 3.72 -1.70 3.38
N ASP A 22 3.92 -1.66 4.69
CA ASP A 22 2.86 -1.87 5.67
C ASP A 22 2.47 -0.51 6.25
N PRO A 23 1.18 -0.17 6.30
CA PRO A 23 0.75 1.18 6.66
C PRO A 23 1.03 1.52 8.13
N GLY A 24 1.03 0.54 9.04
CA GLY A 24 1.04 0.83 10.47
C GLY A 24 -0.01 1.89 10.84
N ARG A 25 0.44 3.04 11.34
CA ARG A 25 -0.40 4.19 11.76
C ARG A 25 -0.58 5.28 10.68
N THR A 26 -0.13 5.05 9.44
CA THR A 26 -0.26 6.03 8.33
C THR A 26 -1.68 6.15 7.78
N LEU A 27 -2.54 5.18 8.08
CA LEU A 27 -3.97 5.19 7.72
C LEU A 27 -4.86 5.80 8.80
N ASP A 28 -4.31 6.12 9.97
CA ASP A 28 -5.06 6.82 11.01
C ASP A 28 -5.17 8.32 10.68
N GLU A 29 -6.25 8.95 11.14
CA GLU A 29 -6.35 10.41 11.13
C GLU A 29 -5.43 11.01 12.20
N HIS A 30 -4.74 12.10 11.85
CA HIS A 30 -3.90 12.86 12.76
C HIS A 30 -4.29 14.35 12.68
N PRO A 31 -5.44 14.77 13.21
CA PRO A 31 -6.03 16.10 12.95
C PRO A 31 -5.10 17.27 13.28
N ASP A 32 -4.25 17.11 14.31
CA ASP A 32 -3.33 18.15 14.78
C ASP A 32 -1.97 18.13 14.05
N ARG A 33 -1.77 17.20 13.10
CA ARG A 33 -0.49 17.07 12.38
C ARG A 33 -0.30 18.21 11.40
N LYS A 34 0.87 18.83 11.49
CA LYS A 34 1.36 19.83 10.52
C LYS A 34 2.39 19.18 9.61
N TYR A 35 2.11 19.18 8.31
CA TYR A 35 3.05 18.68 7.32
C TYR A 35 4.09 19.75 6.98
N HIS A 36 5.27 19.33 6.53
CA HIS A 36 6.38 20.24 6.22
C HIS A 36 6.01 21.28 5.15
N ASN A 37 5.11 20.94 4.22
CA ASN A 37 4.62 21.84 3.18
C ASN A 37 3.53 22.83 3.67
N GLY A 38 3.22 22.84 4.98
CA GLY A 38 2.19 23.70 5.56
C GLY A 38 0.76 23.18 5.45
N SER A 39 0.54 22.06 4.76
CA SER A 39 -0.79 21.44 4.63
C SER A 39 -1.25 20.76 5.92
N THR A 40 -2.56 20.63 6.06
CA THR A 40 -3.20 19.92 7.17
C THR A 40 -3.26 18.41 6.90
N ASP A 41 -3.60 17.63 7.93
CA ASP A 41 -3.88 16.21 7.73
C ASP A 41 -5.10 15.97 6.84
N SER A 42 -6.14 16.81 6.90
CA SER A 42 -7.30 16.65 6.01
C SER A 42 -6.93 16.73 4.52
N GLU A 43 -5.92 17.53 4.16
CA GLU A 43 -5.42 17.63 2.79
C GLU A 43 -4.46 16.47 2.45
N MET A 44 -3.59 16.10 3.38
CA MET A 44 -2.49 15.17 3.13
C MET A 44 -2.81 13.71 3.41
N HIS A 45 -3.81 13.39 4.24
CA HIS A 45 -4.09 12.04 4.74
C HIS A 45 -4.20 11.02 3.60
N ASN A 46 -5.03 11.34 2.60
CA ASN A 46 -5.22 10.51 1.41
C ASN A 46 -4.05 10.64 0.43
N LEU A 47 -3.50 11.85 0.25
CA LEU A 47 -2.41 12.09 -0.70
C LEU A 47 -1.13 11.34 -0.29
N ASN A 48 -0.84 11.22 1.01
CA ASN A 48 0.30 10.47 1.53
C ASN A 48 0.26 9.01 1.13
N GLN A 49 -0.93 8.42 0.98
CA GLN A 49 -1.06 7.02 0.52
C GLN A 49 -0.53 6.82 -0.92
N VAL A 50 -0.48 7.89 -1.72
CA VAL A 50 0.14 7.91 -3.05
C VAL A 50 1.63 8.22 -2.94
N LEU A 51 1.99 9.21 -2.13
CA LEU A 51 3.36 9.72 -2.03
C LEU A 51 4.33 8.66 -1.47
N LEU A 52 3.92 7.86 -0.50
CA LEU A 52 4.75 6.79 0.06
C LEU A 52 5.16 5.76 -1.00
N SER A 53 4.19 5.22 -1.74
CA SER A 53 4.45 4.25 -2.83
C SER A 53 5.22 4.89 -3.99
N LYS A 54 4.91 6.15 -4.33
CA LYS A 54 5.64 6.89 -5.38
C LYS A 54 7.13 7.03 -5.04
N GLN A 55 7.43 7.48 -3.84
CA GLN A 55 8.79 7.70 -3.37
C GLN A 55 9.58 6.39 -3.32
N MET A 56 8.98 5.32 -2.78
CA MET A 56 9.55 3.97 -2.82
C MET A 56 9.83 3.51 -4.26
N ASN A 57 8.88 3.69 -5.18
CA ASN A 57 9.04 3.31 -6.58
C ASN A 57 10.23 4.04 -7.24
N GLN A 58 10.26 5.37 -7.10
CA GLN A 58 11.23 6.23 -7.76
C GLN A 58 12.63 5.99 -7.21
N THR A 59 12.82 6.04 -5.89
CA THR A 59 14.14 5.85 -5.28
C THR A 59 14.66 4.44 -5.54
N PHE A 60 13.82 3.40 -5.48
CA PHE A 60 14.25 2.05 -5.84
C PHE A 60 14.69 1.96 -7.29
N ARG A 61 13.94 2.57 -8.22
CA ARG A 61 14.27 2.57 -9.65
C ARG A 61 15.55 3.32 -9.95
N GLU A 62 15.77 4.45 -9.29
CA GLU A 62 16.97 5.26 -9.42
C GLU A 62 18.20 4.51 -8.86
N HIS A 63 18.05 3.82 -7.73
CA HIS A 63 19.15 3.09 -7.08
C HIS A 63 19.48 1.75 -7.75
N LYS A 64 18.47 0.94 -8.11
CA LYS A 64 18.65 -0.41 -8.69
C LYS A 64 18.68 -0.43 -10.22
N GLY A 65 18.20 0.63 -10.89
CA GLY A 65 18.04 0.66 -12.34
C GLY A 65 16.82 -0.10 -12.87
N MET A 66 15.93 -0.59 -11.99
CA MET A 66 14.72 -1.31 -12.36
C MET A 66 13.55 -0.99 -11.43
N ARG A 67 12.32 -1.18 -11.88
CA ARG A 67 11.14 -0.95 -11.04
C ARG A 67 11.08 -1.95 -9.88
N SER A 68 10.77 -1.45 -8.68
CA SER A 68 10.48 -2.25 -7.49
C SER A 68 9.24 -3.14 -7.66
N PHE A 69 9.31 -4.39 -7.16
CA PHE A 69 8.11 -5.18 -6.87
C PHE A 69 7.65 -4.91 -5.43
N HIS A 70 6.90 -3.83 -5.24
CA HIS A 70 6.29 -3.53 -3.94
C HIS A 70 4.78 -3.54 -3.99
N HIS A 71 4.21 -3.77 -2.82
CA HIS A 71 2.77 -3.76 -2.63
C HIS A 71 2.37 -3.03 -1.35
N TYR A 72 1.21 -2.37 -1.40
CA TYR A 72 0.65 -1.57 -0.31
C TYR A 72 -0.86 -1.80 -0.19
N CYS A 73 -1.42 -1.72 1.02
CA CYS A 73 -2.87 -1.82 1.23
C CYS A 73 -3.56 -0.46 1.35
N GLY A 74 -2.82 0.62 1.62
CA GLY A 74 -3.32 1.97 1.49
C GLY A 74 -3.39 2.41 0.02
N GLY A 75 -4.21 3.41 -0.27
CA GLY A 75 -4.28 3.97 -1.61
C GLY A 75 -5.21 5.17 -1.73
N TYR A 76 -5.03 5.93 -2.80
CA TYR A 76 -5.91 7.02 -3.21
C TYR A 76 -5.81 7.18 -4.74
N ALA A 77 -6.50 8.18 -5.30
CA ALA A 77 -6.44 8.46 -6.73
C ALA A 77 -4.98 8.62 -7.21
N GLY A 78 -4.57 7.79 -8.18
CA GLY A 78 -3.21 7.78 -8.73
C GLY A 78 -2.28 6.72 -8.15
N SER A 79 -2.65 6.03 -7.07
CA SER A 79 -1.82 4.94 -6.48
C SER A 79 -1.51 3.81 -7.47
N GLN A 80 -2.39 3.55 -8.45
CA GLN A 80 -2.22 2.49 -9.45
C GLN A 80 -0.97 2.64 -10.33
N HIS A 81 -0.36 3.82 -10.38
CA HIS A 81 0.87 4.05 -11.14
C HIS A 81 2.13 3.53 -10.45
N TRP A 82 2.09 3.34 -9.13
CA TRP A 82 3.31 3.26 -8.33
C TRP A 82 3.64 1.86 -7.82
N GLY A 83 2.67 0.97 -7.66
CA GLY A 83 2.93 -0.40 -7.18
C GLY A 83 1.70 -1.29 -7.23
N ALA A 84 1.82 -2.51 -6.73
CA ALA A 84 0.70 -3.42 -6.59
C ALA A 84 -0.15 -3.06 -5.36
N ALA A 85 -1.46 -3.29 -5.44
CA ALA A 85 -2.35 -3.17 -4.29
C ALA A 85 -2.55 -4.53 -3.60
N THR A 86 -2.74 -4.51 -2.28
CA THR A 86 -3.22 -5.67 -1.52
C THR A 86 -4.51 -5.32 -0.79
N SER A 87 -5.32 -6.32 -0.49
CA SER A 87 -6.57 -6.14 0.27
C SER A 87 -6.37 -5.91 1.77
N GLY A 88 -5.11 -5.88 2.25
CA GLY A 88 -4.81 -5.81 3.67
C GLY A 88 -5.26 -7.05 4.45
N ASP A 89 -5.42 -6.89 5.75
CA ASP A 89 -5.80 -7.96 6.65
C ASP A 89 -7.31 -8.27 6.56
N ASN A 90 -7.64 -9.44 6.04
CA ASN A 90 -9.03 -9.86 5.78
C ASN A 90 -9.61 -10.84 6.84
N GLY A 91 -8.88 -11.10 7.93
CA GLY A 91 -9.32 -11.97 9.02
C GLY A 91 -9.49 -13.45 8.67
N GLY A 92 -9.11 -13.89 7.46
CA GLY A 92 -8.97 -15.31 7.08
C GLY A 92 -10.26 -16.16 7.21
N ARG A 93 -11.44 -15.53 7.31
CA ARG A 93 -12.68 -16.27 7.57
C ARG A 93 -13.01 -17.18 6.40
N LYS A 94 -12.88 -18.49 6.60
CA LYS A 94 -13.53 -19.50 5.76
C LYS A 94 -15.04 -19.39 5.97
N ARG A 95 -15.72 -18.53 5.23
CA ARG A 95 -17.14 -18.83 4.95
C ARG A 95 -17.08 -20.08 4.08
N ARG A 96 -17.36 -21.25 4.68
CA ARG A 96 -17.67 -22.44 3.90
C ARG A 96 -18.70 -21.96 2.88
N ALA A 97 -18.37 -22.05 1.60
CA ALA A 97 -19.39 -22.06 0.57
C ALA A 97 -20.19 -23.34 0.83
N VAL A 98 -21.08 -23.28 1.83
CA VAL A 98 -22.25 -24.12 1.80
C VAL A 98 -22.95 -23.60 0.58
N ARG A 99 -22.73 -24.26 -0.55
CA ARG A 99 -23.76 -24.36 -1.57
C ARG A 99 -24.97 -24.80 -0.76
N SER A 100 -25.86 -23.88 -0.42
CA SER A 100 -27.25 -24.27 -0.29
C SER A 100 -27.56 -24.83 -1.66
N ALA A 101 -27.41 -26.13 -1.82
CA ALA A 101 -28.15 -26.84 -2.83
C ALA A 101 -29.60 -26.57 -2.42
N GLN A 102 -30.18 -25.48 -2.92
CA GLN A 102 -31.61 -25.47 -3.06
C GLN A 102 -31.88 -26.64 -4.00
N PRO A 103 -32.64 -27.66 -3.55
CA PRO A 103 -33.07 -28.68 -4.48
C PRO A 103 -33.79 -27.97 -5.62
N TRP A 104 -33.44 -28.35 -6.86
CA TRP A 104 -34.17 -27.93 -8.04
C TRP A 104 -35.67 -28.10 -7.78
N PRO A 105 -36.52 -27.12 -8.10
CA PRO A 105 -37.96 -27.32 -7.96
C PRO A 105 -38.36 -28.48 -8.88
N LYS A 106 -38.91 -29.53 -8.28
CA LYS A 106 -39.55 -30.61 -9.03
C LYS A 106 -40.82 -30.05 -9.63
N TRP A 107 -40.73 -29.57 -10.85
CA TRP A 107 -41.88 -29.47 -11.74
C TRP A 107 -41.78 -30.64 -12.70
N PHE A 108 -42.74 -31.56 -12.55
CA PHE A 108 -42.90 -32.87 -13.21
C PHE A 108 -42.02 -34.01 -12.67
#